data_AF-A0A2N1PE81-F1
#
_entry.id   AF-A0A2N1PE81-F1
#
_cell.length_a   1.000
_cell.length_b   1.000
_cell.length_c   1.000
_cell.angle_alpha   90.00
_cell.angle_beta   90.00
_cell.angle_gamma   90.00
#
_symmetry.space_group_name_H-M   'P 1'
#
loop_
_entity.id
_entity.type
_entity.pdbx_description
1 polymer ?
#
loop_
_entity_poly.entity_id
_entity_poly.type
_entity_poly.pdbx_seq_one_letter_code
_entity_poly.pdbx_strand_id
1 'polypeptide(L)'
;MKKSIISALILVFSLTLVACGGGGETPSDATAAISGANDITITVGDTFEPLSGVTATDSVDGPITNIEVVGTVNTNEPAVYTVTYKVTGSDGKEVTVSRKVTVQATTAAPTTITIMHGAPYEVDPFHADFSGTKQKDRQDQQRAVEAQYNVKVVYKAYPANAPWGPDRVQAIIQSSVSNNHLADIYWTTSDWTQALATNEAIVPVDDYMDTFGANIHESYKKVGTYKDELWAFNEGNLTVDVGLYYNTNLVSSLGVENPTDLYLAGEWNWTRFQTWATQVKTAMSGQGD
;
A
#
# COMPACT_ATOMS: atom_id res chain seq x y z
N MET A 1 -14.61 -113.98 10.27
CA MET A 1 -15.52 -114.39 9.18
C MET A 1 -14.83 -114.11 7.84
N LYS A 2 -14.66 -115.16 7.02
CA LYS A 2 -14.35 -115.25 5.57
C LYS A 2 -13.14 -114.47 5.04
N LYS A 3 -12.00 -115.15 4.79
CA LYS A 3 -11.56 -115.84 3.53
C LYS A 3 -11.01 -114.83 2.51
N SER A 4 -9.71 -114.75 2.18
CA SER A 4 -8.77 -115.71 1.55
C SER A 4 -8.53 -115.40 0.06
N ILE A 5 -7.26 -115.04 -0.25
CA ILE A 5 -6.41 -115.47 -1.38
C ILE A 5 -6.80 -115.06 -2.83
N ILE A 6 -5.83 -114.57 -3.62
CA ILE A 6 -5.34 -115.11 -4.92
C ILE A 6 -4.91 -114.03 -5.95
N SER A 7 -3.65 -114.23 -6.39
CA SER A 7 -3.01 -113.94 -7.69
C SER A 7 -2.64 -112.53 -8.15
N ALA A 8 -1.32 -112.44 -8.39
CA ALA A 8 -0.65 -111.53 -9.29
C ALA A 8 -1.11 -111.67 -10.75
N LEU A 9 -1.13 -110.56 -11.48
CA LEU A 9 -0.81 -110.53 -12.90
C LEU A 9 -0.13 -109.19 -13.21
N ILE A 10 1.14 -109.26 -13.59
CA ILE A 10 1.92 -108.15 -14.12
C ILE A 10 1.49 -107.96 -15.57
N LEU A 11 1.03 -106.76 -15.93
CA LEU A 11 0.94 -106.32 -17.32
C LEU A 11 1.54 -104.90 -17.42
N VAL A 12 2.69 -104.81 -18.07
CA VAL A 12 3.36 -103.56 -18.44
C VAL A 12 2.74 -103.07 -19.74
N PHE A 13 2.28 -101.81 -19.81
CA PHE A 13 2.42 -100.99 -21.02
C PHE A 13 2.29 -99.48 -20.69
N SER A 14 3.17 -98.72 -21.32
CA SER A 14 3.59 -97.31 -21.21
C SER A 14 2.56 -96.16 -21.22
N LEU A 15 2.97 -95.04 -20.58
CA LEU A 15 2.84 -93.58 -20.91
C LEU A 15 1.55 -93.10 -21.61
N THR A 16 0.85 -92.05 -21.18
CA THR A 16 1.32 -90.71 -20.73
C THR A 16 0.32 -90.08 -19.73
N LEU A 17 0.84 -89.35 -18.73
CA LEU A 17 0.05 -88.45 -17.88
C LEU A 17 -0.07 -87.08 -18.56
N VAL A 18 -1.31 -86.62 -18.73
CA VAL A 18 -1.65 -85.20 -18.84
C VAL A 18 -2.66 -84.93 -17.75
N ALA A 19 -2.28 -84.13 -16.74
CA ALA A 19 -3.20 -83.61 -15.74
C ALA A 19 -2.69 -82.28 -15.17
N CYS A 20 -3.52 -81.25 -15.40
CA CYS A 20 -3.83 -80.05 -14.60
C CYS A 20 -2.68 -79.33 -13.86
N GLY A 21 -2.48 -78.03 -14.09
CA GLY A 21 -3.50 -76.99 -13.97
C GLY A 21 -3.47 -76.44 -12.55
N GLY A 22 -2.48 -75.59 -12.28
CA GLY A 22 -2.19 -75.02 -10.97
C GLY A 22 -1.00 -74.08 -11.07
N GLY A 23 -1.12 -73.06 -11.92
CA GLY A 23 -0.18 -71.95 -11.95
C GLY A 23 -0.33 -71.19 -10.65
N GLY A 24 0.62 -71.37 -9.74
CA GLY A 24 0.82 -70.43 -8.65
C GLY A 24 1.22 -69.10 -9.24
N GLU A 25 0.42 -68.07 -9.02
CA GLU A 25 0.86 -66.69 -9.15
C GLU A 25 1.92 -66.47 -8.09
N THR A 26 3.18 -66.40 -8.52
CA THR A 26 4.25 -65.85 -7.71
C THR A 26 3.86 -64.41 -7.38
N PRO A 27 3.85 -63.97 -6.11
CA PRO A 27 3.55 -62.57 -5.79
C PRO A 27 4.57 -61.69 -6.52
N SER A 28 4.08 -60.95 -7.51
CA SER A 28 4.86 -59.93 -8.18
C SER A 28 5.13 -58.82 -7.16
N ASP A 29 6.39 -58.43 -6.97
CA ASP A 29 6.79 -57.19 -6.29
C ASP A 29 6.44 -55.97 -7.18
N ALA A 30 5.21 -55.93 -7.72
CA ALA A 30 4.73 -54.76 -8.41
C ALA A 30 4.63 -53.62 -7.40
N THR A 31 5.18 -52.46 -7.76
CA THR A 31 5.20 -51.29 -6.88
C THR A 31 4.83 -50.06 -7.69
N ALA A 32 3.67 -49.49 -7.36
CA ALA A 32 3.28 -48.19 -7.87
C ALA A 32 4.02 -47.08 -7.12
N ALA A 33 4.23 -45.95 -7.79
CA ALA A 33 4.81 -44.75 -7.19
C ALA A 33 4.19 -43.49 -7.80
N ILE A 34 4.03 -42.44 -6.97
CA ILE A 34 3.63 -41.10 -7.40
C ILE A 34 4.84 -40.18 -7.27
N SER A 35 5.13 -39.40 -8.31
CA SER A 35 6.22 -38.43 -8.35
C SER A 35 5.68 -37.02 -8.65
N GLY A 36 6.43 -35.99 -8.25
CA GLY A 36 6.14 -34.58 -8.58
C GLY A 36 5.10 -33.87 -7.70
N ALA A 37 4.52 -34.56 -6.70
CA ALA A 37 3.59 -33.99 -5.73
C ALA A 37 4.26 -33.18 -4.60
N ASN A 38 5.32 -32.42 -4.91
CA ASN A 38 6.00 -31.55 -3.94
C ASN A 38 5.10 -30.39 -3.51
N ASP A 39 5.29 -29.88 -2.29
CA ASP A 39 4.64 -28.67 -1.80
C ASP A 39 4.92 -27.46 -2.69
N ILE A 40 3.92 -26.60 -2.86
CA ILE A 40 4.03 -25.39 -3.67
C ILE A 40 3.45 -24.17 -2.95
N THR A 41 3.87 -23.00 -3.41
CA THR A 41 3.31 -21.72 -3.01
C THR A 41 2.80 -21.00 -4.25
N ILE A 42 1.58 -20.47 -4.16
CA ILE A 42 0.93 -19.65 -5.18
C ILE A 42 0.36 -18.39 -4.51
N THR A 43 0.03 -17.38 -5.31
CA THR A 43 -0.58 -16.13 -4.84
C THR A 43 -2.08 -16.15 -5.10
N VAL A 44 -2.85 -15.37 -4.33
CA VAL A 44 -4.28 -15.18 -4.58
C VAL A 44 -4.53 -14.79 -6.04
N GLY A 45 -5.42 -15.53 -6.71
CA GLY A 45 -5.79 -15.34 -8.11
C GLY A 45 -4.98 -16.15 -9.13
N ASP A 46 -3.89 -16.82 -8.71
CA ASP A 46 -3.15 -17.74 -9.57
C ASP A 46 -4.02 -18.95 -9.97
N THR A 47 -3.74 -19.54 -11.13
CA THR A 47 -4.34 -20.80 -11.54
C THR A 47 -3.64 -21.99 -10.88
N PHE A 48 -4.43 -22.97 -10.42
CA PHE A 48 -3.89 -24.20 -9.83
C PHE A 48 -4.45 -25.42 -10.56
N GLU A 49 -3.57 -26.10 -11.31
CA GLU A 49 -3.87 -27.36 -11.99
C GLU A 49 -3.36 -28.54 -11.15
N PRO A 50 -4.25 -29.35 -10.53
CA PRO A 50 -3.84 -30.33 -9.52
C PRO A 50 -2.83 -31.38 -10.02
N LEU A 51 -2.93 -31.80 -11.28
CA LEU A 51 -2.05 -32.81 -11.88
C LEU A 51 -0.80 -32.21 -12.54
N SER A 52 -0.60 -30.89 -12.48
CA SER A 52 0.58 -30.26 -13.05
C SER A 52 1.86 -30.79 -12.39
N GLY A 53 2.71 -31.41 -13.21
CA GLY A 53 3.96 -32.05 -12.80
C GLY A 53 3.82 -33.35 -12.01
N VAL A 54 2.59 -33.84 -11.77
CA VAL A 54 2.34 -35.09 -11.03
C VAL A 54 2.25 -36.25 -12.00
N THR A 55 3.03 -37.30 -11.76
CA THR A 55 3.03 -38.53 -12.56
C THR A 55 2.94 -39.76 -11.66
N ALA A 56 2.48 -40.87 -12.21
CA ALA A 56 2.47 -42.15 -11.53
C ALA A 56 2.95 -43.27 -12.45
N THR A 57 3.66 -44.24 -11.88
CA THR A 57 4.21 -45.40 -12.61
C THR A 57 4.07 -46.66 -11.77
N ASP A 58 3.69 -47.75 -12.42
CA ASP A 58 3.74 -49.11 -11.91
C ASP A 58 4.97 -49.82 -12.51
N SER A 59 5.64 -50.67 -11.71
CA SER A 59 6.83 -51.39 -12.18
C SER A 59 6.53 -52.49 -13.21
N VAL A 60 5.27 -52.92 -13.37
CA VAL A 60 4.83 -53.94 -14.33
C VAL A 60 4.13 -53.30 -15.54
N ASP A 61 3.14 -52.44 -15.29
CA ASP A 61 2.28 -51.87 -16.34
C ASP A 61 2.82 -50.54 -16.90
N GLY A 62 3.84 -49.96 -16.28
CA GLY A 62 4.41 -48.68 -16.69
C GLY A 62 3.55 -47.48 -16.27
N PRO A 63 3.41 -46.42 -17.08
CA PRO A 63 2.73 -45.20 -16.67
C PRO A 63 1.25 -45.40 -16.30
N ILE A 64 0.85 -44.93 -15.12
CA ILE A 64 -0.55 -44.89 -14.67
C ILE A 64 -1.13 -43.52 -15.03
N THR A 65 -2.17 -43.48 -15.88
CA THR A 65 -2.83 -42.24 -16.30
C THR A 65 -4.00 -41.83 -15.42
N ASN A 66 -4.60 -42.79 -14.69
CA ASN A 66 -5.73 -42.53 -13.81
C ASN A 66 -5.25 -42.25 -12.38
N ILE A 67 -4.90 -41.01 -12.10
CA ILE A 67 -4.54 -40.52 -10.77
C ILE A 67 -5.78 -39.88 -10.16
N GLU A 68 -6.29 -40.46 -9.07
CA GLU A 68 -7.38 -39.84 -8.31
C GLU A 68 -6.84 -38.65 -7.52
N VAL A 69 -7.54 -37.51 -7.60
CA VAL A 69 -7.20 -36.28 -6.88
C VAL A 69 -8.30 -35.97 -5.88
N VAL A 70 -7.95 -35.92 -4.60
CA VAL A 70 -8.85 -35.60 -3.49
C VAL A 70 -8.43 -34.27 -2.86
N GLY A 71 -9.40 -33.39 -2.64
CA GLY A 71 -9.19 -32.06 -2.08
C GLY A 71 -9.34 -30.95 -3.11
N THR A 72 -9.65 -29.76 -2.63
CA THR A 72 -9.88 -28.55 -3.44
C THR A 72 -9.04 -27.41 -2.90
N VAL A 73 -8.46 -26.62 -3.79
CA VAL A 73 -7.71 -25.40 -3.45
C VAL A 73 -8.56 -24.20 -3.82
N ASN A 74 -8.93 -23.36 -2.85
CA ASN A 74 -9.51 -22.06 -3.13
C ASN A 74 -8.39 -21.05 -3.37
N THR A 75 -8.05 -20.80 -4.63
CA THR A 75 -6.98 -19.86 -5.01
C THR A 75 -7.33 -18.40 -4.73
N ASN A 76 -8.56 -18.10 -4.29
CA ASN A 76 -8.99 -16.74 -3.94
C ASN A 76 -8.88 -16.42 -2.44
N GLU A 77 -8.46 -17.38 -1.61
CA GLU A 77 -8.42 -17.21 -0.16
C GLU A 77 -7.05 -17.64 0.40
N PRO A 78 -6.33 -16.74 1.08
CA PRO A 78 -5.05 -17.07 1.71
C PRO A 78 -5.20 -18.16 2.78
N ALA A 79 -4.68 -19.35 2.47
CA ALA A 79 -4.67 -20.50 3.39
C ALA A 79 -3.70 -21.58 2.88
N VAL A 80 -3.49 -22.60 3.70
CA VAL A 80 -2.80 -23.83 3.28
C VAL A 80 -3.85 -24.91 3.00
N TYR A 81 -3.88 -25.37 1.76
CA TYR A 81 -4.76 -26.45 1.30
C TYR A 81 -3.97 -27.74 1.15
N THR A 82 -4.62 -28.87 1.36
CA THR A 82 -4.02 -30.20 1.12
C THR A 82 -4.72 -30.86 -0.05
N VAL A 83 -3.92 -31.32 -1.02
CA VAL A 83 -4.36 -32.12 -2.16
C VAL A 83 -3.73 -33.49 -2.04
N THR A 84 -4.52 -34.55 -2.12
CA THR A 84 -4.08 -35.93 -1.99
C THR A 84 -4.26 -36.66 -3.30
N TYR A 85 -3.20 -37.33 -3.75
CA TYR A 85 -3.17 -38.13 -4.98
C TYR A 85 -3.19 -39.60 -4.63
N LYS A 86 -4.00 -40.38 -5.34
CA LYS A 86 -4.11 -41.83 -5.15
C LYS A 86 -4.01 -42.57 -6.47
N VAL A 87 -3.30 -43.70 -6.46
CA VAL A 87 -3.27 -44.66 -7.56
C VAL A 87 -3.31 -46.07 -7.01
N THR A 88 -3.90 -46.99 -7.77
CA THR A 88 -3.87 -48.43 -7.47
C THR A 88 -2.91 -49.11 -8.44
N GLY A 89 -1.90 -49.80 -7.91
CA GLY A 89 -0.94 -50.58 -8.68
C GLY A 89 -1.55 -51.86 -9.26
N SER A 90 -0.79 -52.53 -10.12
CA SER A 90 -1.19 -53.81 -10.74
C SER A 90 -1.31 -54.95 -9.72
N ASP A 91 -0.68 -54.83 -8.55
CA ASP A 91 -0.85 -55.71 -7.39
C ASP A 91 -2.10 -55.43 -6.54
N GLY A 92 -2.91 -54.43 -6.93
CA GLY A 92 -4.09 -54.01 -6.20
C GLY A 92 -3.82 -53.16 -4.96
N LYS A 93 -2.56 -52.76 -4.69
CA LYS A 93 -2.24 -51.88 -3.56
C LYS A 93 -2.40 -50.41 -3.93
N GLU A 94 -2.94 -49.61 -3.00
CA GLU A 94 -3.09 -48.16 -3.16
C GLU A 94 -1.83 -47.42 -2.68
N VAL A 95 -1.38 -46.44 -3.46
CA VAL A 95 -0.33 -45.49 -3.10
C VAL A 95 -0.95 -44.11 -2.96
N THR A 96 -0.68 -43.46 -1.83
CA THR A 96 -1.19 -42.13 -1.51
C THR A 96 -0.05 -41.15 -1.26
N VAL A 97 -0.08 -39.99 -1.91
CA VAL A 97 0.85 -38.87 -1.66
C VAL A 97 0.07 -37.58 -1.50
N SER A 98 0.45 -36.73 -0.55
CA SER A 98 -0.20 -35.43 -0.34
C SER A 98 0.75 -34.27 -0.66
N ARG A 99 0.20 -33.23 -1.28
CA ARG A 99 0.83 -31.93 -1.57
C ARG A 99 0.16 -30.86 -0.72
N LYS A 100 0.95 -30.01 -0.06
CA LYS A 100 0.46 -28.75 0.49
C LYS A 100 0.56 -27.65 -0.55
N VAL A 101 -0.52 -26.91 -0.71
CA VAL A 101 -0.61 -25.72 -1.57
C VAL A 101 -0.83 -24.52 -0.67
N THR A 102 0.19 -23.68 -0.54
CA THR A 102 0.12 -22.44 0.23
C THR A 102 -0.35 -21.31 -0.68
N VAL A 103 -1.55 -20.78 -0.45
CA VAL A 103 -2.05 -19.58 -1.13
C VAL A 103 -1.69 -18.37 -0.28
N GLN A 104 -0.81 -17.51 -0.80
CA GLN A 104 -0.40 -16.28 -0.13
C GLN A 104 -1.27 -15.11 -0.57
N ALA A 105 -1.56 -14.20 0.36
CA ALA A 105 -2.23 -12.95 0.03
C ALA A 105 -1.36 -12.13 -0.95
N THR A 106 -1.97 -11.59 -1.99
CA THR A 106 -1.33 -10.56 -2.81
C THR A 106 -1.32 -9.28 -1.99
N THR A 107 -0.18 -8.90 -1.40
CA THR A 107 0.00 -7.53 -0.93
C THR A 107 0.09 -6.66 -2.17
N ALA A 108 -1.01 -6.00 -2.53
CA ALA A 108 -1.01 -5.00 -3.59
C ALA A 108 0.15 -4.02 -3.33
N ALA A 109 0.86 -3.63 -4.38
CA ALA A 109 1.91 -2.62 -4.23
C ALA A 109 1.31 -1.35 -3.60
N PRO A 110 2.04 -0.67 -2.70
CA PRO A 110 1.48 0.48 -2.01
C PRO A 110 1.15 1.59 -3.00
N THR A 111 -0.03 2.20 -2.85
CA THR A 111 -0.40 3.39 -3.64
C THR A 111 0.47 4.56 -3.20
N THR A 112 1.06 5.29 -4.15
CA THR A 112 1.88 6.47 -3.82
C THR A 112 0.99 7.67 -3.60
N ILE A 113 1.18 8.36 -2.47
CA ILE A 113 0.61 9.66 -2.15
C ILE A 113 1.72 10.70 -2.29
N THR A 114 1.58 11.59 -3.26
CA THR A 114 2.52 12.67 -3.54
C THR A 114 2.06 13.95 -2.84
N ILE A 115 2.95 14.53 -2.04
CA ILE A 115 2.76 15.82 -1.39
C ILE A 115 3.76 16.81 -2.00
N MET A 116 3.29 17.89 -2.59
CA MET A 116 4.17 18.95 -3.10
C MET A 116 4.39 20.06 -2.08
N HIS A 117 5.65 20.44 -1.89
CA HIS A 117 6.07 21.52 -1.01
C HIS A 117 7.08 22.45 -1.68
N GLY A 118 7.12 23.72 -1.27
CA GLY A 118 8.11 24.69 -1.78
C GLY A 118 9.54 24.33 -1.39
N ALA A 119 9.69 23.70 -0.22
CA ALA A 119 10.95 23.23 0.33
C ALA A 119 10.73 21.84 0.97
N PRO A 120 10.92 20.73 0.23
CA PRO A 120 10.66 19.40 0.76
C PRO A 120 11.48 19.07 2.02
N TYR A 121 12.70 19.61 2.15
CA TYR A 121 13.54 19.41 3.33
C TYR A 121 12.93 19.98 4.63
N GLU A 122 11.90 20.83 4.56
CA GLU A 122 11.20 21.33 5.76
C GLU A 122 10.13 20.35 6.28
N VAL A 123 9.61 19.48 5.40
CA VAL A 123 8.43 18.65 5.66
C VAL A 123 8.66 17.15 5.52
N ASP A 124 9.64 16.73 4.72
CA ASP A 124 9.98 15.32 4.53
C ASP A 124 10.93 14.85 5.63
N PRO A 125 10.45 14.07 6.62
CA PRO A 125 11.27 13.67 7.75
C PRO A 125 12.36 12.64 7.36
N PHE A 126 12.35 12.13 6.13
CA PHE A 126 13.38 11.23 5.58
C PHE A 126 14.40 11.96 4.70
N HIS A 127 14.20 13.25 4.41
CA HIS A 127 15.15 14.05 3.66
C HIS A 127 16.48 14.16 4.43
N ALA A 128 17.61 14.09 3.72
CA ALA A 128 18.95 14.14 4.33
C ALA A 128 19.19 15.44 5.11
N ASP A 129 18.73 16.56 4.54
CA ASP A 129 18.83 17.91 5.12
C ASP A 129 17.56 18.34 5.88
N PHE A 130 16.82 17.40 6.47
CA PHE A 130 15.56 17.73 7.13
C PHE A 130 15.74 18.81 8.21
N SER A 131 15.02 19.93 8.09
CA SER A 131 15.13 21.09 8.98
C SER A 131 13.98 21.21 9.98
N GLY A 132 12.95 20.37 9.85
CA GLY A 132 11.80 20.37 10.74
C GLY A 132 12.10 19.81 12.14
N THR A 133 11.12 19.89 13.03
CA THR A 133 11.23 19.37 14.40
C THR A 133 10.66 17.97 14.52
N LYS A 134 11.10 17.22 15.55
CA LYS A 134 10.61 15.87 15.88
C LYS A 134 10.74 14.86 14.73
N GLN A 135 11.89 14.85 14.06
CA GLN A 135 12.14 14.00 12.89
C GLN A 135 11.77 12.53 13.13
N LYS A 136 12.25 11.93 14.22
CA LYS A 136 12.00 10.52 14.54
C LYS A 136 10.51 10.22 14.71
N ASP A 137 9.79 11.06 15.47
CA ASP A 137 8.35 10.90 15.67
C ASP A 137 7.59 10.99 14.35
N ARG A 138 7.94 11.96 13.48
CA ARG A 138 7.32 12.11 12.15
C ARG A 138 7.59 10.90 11.26
N GLN A 139 8.81 10.37 11.24
CA GLN A 139 9.14 9.15 10.50
C GLN A 139 8.33 7.96 11.01
N ASP A 140 8.19 7.80 12.33
CA ASP A 140 7.46 6.69 12.92
C ASP A 140 5.96 6.79 12.63
N GLN A 141 5.38 7.98 12.72
CA GLN A 141 3.98 8.23 12.35
C GLN A 141 3.74 7.98 10.86
N GLN A 142 4.63 8.47 9.97
CA GLN A 142 4.49 8.21 8.54
C GLN A 142 4.59 6.71 8.22
N ARG A 143 5.54 5.97 8.81
CA ARG A 143 5.62 4.51 8.61
C ARG A 143 4.36 3.79 9.11
N ALA A 144 3.79 4.23 10.23
CA ALA A 144 2.55 3.65 10.75
C ALA A 144 1.38 3.85 9.79
N VAL A 145 1.21 5.06 9.24
CA VAL A 145 0.18 5.37 8.23
C VAL A 145 0.43 4.59 6.94
N GLU A 146 1.66 4.58 6.43
CA GLU A 146 2.04 3.83 5.22
C GLU A 146 1.70 2.34 5.35
N ALA A 147 2.01 1.73 6.50
CA ALA A 147 1.69 0.34 6.77
C ALA A 147 0.18 0.10 6.95
N GLN A 148 -0.52 0.98 7.66
CA GLN A 148 -1.94 0.83 7.94
C GLN A 148 -2.80 0.91 6.68
N TYR A 149 -2.47 1.82 5.77
CA TYR A 149 -3.29 2.09 4.58
C TYR A 149 -2.70 1.51 3.29
N ASN A 150 -1.58 0.78 3.39
CA ASN A 150 -0.84 0.28 2.22
C ASN A 150 -0.54 1.39 1.21
N VAL A 151 0.04 2.48 1.70
CA VAL A 151 0.43 3.64 0.88
C VAL A 151 1.91 3.96 1.05
N LYS A 152 2.46 4.76 0.13
CA LYS A 152 3.79 5.33 0.24
C LYS A 152 3.69 6.85 0.11
N VAL A 153 4.07 7.59 1.15
CA VAL A 153 4.05 9.06 1.10
C VAL A 153 5.39 9.55 0.56
N VAL A 154 5.33 10.42 -0.45
CA VAL A 154 6.49 11.00 -1.13
C VAL A 154 6.34 12.50 -1.21
N TYR A 155 7.37 13.24 -0.82
CA TYR A 155 7.41 14.69 -0.92
C TYR A 155 8.16 15.10 -2.18
N LYS A 156 7.62 16.08 -2.92
CA LYS A 156 8.25 16.60 -4.14
C LYS A 156 8.32 18.12 -4.09
N ALA A 157 9.40 18.65 -4.64
CA ALA A 157 9.47 20.08 -4.95
C ALA A 157 8.53 20.39 -6.12
N TYR A 158 7.99 21.60 -6.14
CA TYR A 158 7.33 22.11 -7.33
C TYR A 158 8.30 22.21 -8.52
N PRO A 159 7.79 22.13 -9.77
CA PRO A 159 8.61 22.31 -10.95
C PRO A 159 9.42 23.62 -10.92
N ALA A 160 10.65 23.58 -11.44
CA ALA A 160 11.56 24.74 -11.41
C ALA A 160 11.00 25.98 -12.15
N ASN A 161 10.12 25.77 -13.12
CA ASN A 161 9.43 26.83 -13.87
C ASN A 161 8.14 27.31 -13.19
N ALA A 162 7.72 26.69 -12.08
CA ALA A 162 6.54 27.06 -11.31
C ALA A 162 6.82 26.99 -9.79
N PRO A 163 7.91 27.61 -9.29
CA PRO A 163 8.37 27.39 -7.93
C PRO A 163 7.50 28.11 -6.90
N TRP A 164 6.78 29.18 -7.25
CA TRP A 164 5.93 29.96 -6.33
C TRP A 164 4.91 30.82 -7.09
N GLY A 165 3.94 31.39 -6.36
CA GLY A 165 3.08 32.46 -6.84
C GLY A 165 2.12 32.04 -7.96
N PRO A 166 1.73 32.98 -8.85
CA PRO A 166 0.79 32.71 -9.94
C PRO A 166 1.21 31.52 -10.83
N ASP A 167 2.50 31.38 -11.12
CA ASP A 167 3.01 30.31 -11.99
C ASP A 167 2.77 28.93 -11.37
N ARG A 168 2.95 28.79 -10.04
CA ARG A 168 2.63 27.57 -9.31
C ARG A 168 1.13 27.24 -9.40
N VAL A 169 0.28 28.23 -9.15
CA VAL A 169 -1.18 28.04 -9.19
C VAL A 169 -1.65 27.65 -10.58
N GLN A 170 -1.12 28.30 -11.62
CA GLN A 170 -1.41 27.91 -13.00
C GLN A 170 -0.93 26.51 -13.31
N ALA A 171 0.26 26.10 -12.85
CA ALA A 171 0.73 24.73 -13.04
C ALA A 171 -0.21 23.69 -12.40
N ILE A 172 -0.71 23.95 -11.19
CA ILE A 172 -1.69 23.08 -10.52
C ILE A 172 -2.98 23.01 -11.34
N ILE A 173 -3.54 24.15 -11.76
CA ILE A 173 -4.78 24.21 -12.56
C ILE A 173 -4.62 23.45 -13.89
N GLN A 174 -3.54 23.70 -14.63
CA GLN A 174 -3.30 23.03 -15.92
C GLN A 174 -3.09 21.51 -15.75
N SER A 175 -2.51 21.07 -14.63
CA SER A 175 -2.39 19.65 -14.32
C SER A 175 -3.75 18.99 -14.09
N SER A 176 -4.71 19.72 -13.49
CA SER A 176 -6.10 19.25 -13.33
C SER A 176 -6.82 19.18 -14.67
N VAL A 177 -6.74 20.23 -15.49
CA VAL A 177 -7.36 20.28 -16.84
C VAL A 177 -6.86 19.15 -17.74
N SER A 178 -5.59 18.77 -17.63
CA SER A 178 -4.99 17.68 -18.41
C SER A 178 -5.19 16.29 -17.79
N ASN A 179 -5.85 16.19 -16.64
CA ASN A 179 -6.00 14.95 -15.86
C ASN A 179 -4.65 14.26 -15.58
N ASN A 180 -3.60 15.06 -15.40
CA ASN A 180 -2.25 14.63 -15.08
C ASN A 180 -1.76 15.45 -13.87
N HIS A 181 -2.45 15.26 -12.76
CA HIS A 181 -2.24 16.01 -11.53
C HIS A 181 -0.77 15.95 -11.09
N LEU A 182 -0.24 17.09 -10.63
CA LEU A 182 1.12 17.19 -10.14
C LEU A 182 1.34 16.42 -8.82
N ALA A 183 0.32 16.37 -7.97
CA ALA A 183 0.34 15.73 -6.66
C ALA A 183 -1.08 15.40 -6.17
N ASP A 184 -1.17 14.60 -5.12
CA ASP A 184 -2.41 14.35 -4.38
C ASP A 184 -2.69 15.45 -3.36
N ILE A 185 -1.63 16.04 -2.79
CA ILE A 185 -1.71 17.13 -1.81
C ILE A 185 -0.76 18.26 -2.21
N TYR A 186 -1.26 19.49 -2.16
CA TYR A 186 -0.51 20.69 -2.50
C TYR A 186 -0.31 21.58 -1.28
N TRP A 187 0.94 21.95 -1.00
CA TRP A 187 1.21 23.09 -0.12
C TRP A 187 1.13 24.41 -0.91
N THR A 188 0.26 25.30 -0.46
CA THR A 188 0.04 26.64 -1.00
C THR A 188 -0.35 27.61 0.13
N THR A 189 -0.50 28.89 -0.18
CA THR A 189 -1.07 29.89 0.74
C THR A 189 -2.57 30.05 0.50
N SER A 190 -3.28 30.47 1.55
CA SER A 190 -4.73 30.66 1.53
C SER A 190 -5.21 31.65 0.47
N ASP A 191 -4.36 32.60 0.06
CA ASP A 191 -4.67 33.58 -0.98
C ASP A 191 -5.03 32.93 -2.33
N TRP A 192 -4.55 31.71 -2.56
CA TRP A 192 -4.78 30.97 -3.80
C TRP A 192 -5.97 30.00 -3.74
N THR A 193 -6.53 29.75 -2.55
CA THR A 193 -7.61 28.77 -2.34
C THR A 193 -8.80 29.03 -3.25
N GLN A 194 -9.28 30.27 -3.32
CA GLN A 194 -10.41 30.63 -4.18
C GLN A 194 -10.12 30.35 -5.66
N ALA A 195 -8.92 30.69 -6.14
CA ALA A 195 -8.56 30.50 -7.53
C ALA A 195 -8.47 29.01 -7.89
N LEU A 196 -7.86 28.20 -7.03
CA LEU A 196 -7.76 26.75 -7.21
C LEU A 196 -9.14 26.07 -7.16
N ALA A 197 -9.98 26.42 -6.18
CA ALA A 197 -11.33 25.88 -6.04
C ALA A 197 -12.23 26.25 -7.23
N THR A 198 -12.21 27.51 -7.67
CA THR A 198 -13.02 27.98 -8.81
C THR A 198 -12.63 27.31 -10.13
N ASN A 199 -11.38 26.85 -10.26
CA ASN A 199 -10.90 26.12 -11.44
C ASN A 199 -10.88 24.60 -11.25
N GLU A 200 -11.55 24.06 -10.22
CA GLU A 200 -11.65 22.62 -9.97
C GLU A 200 -10.26 21.93 -9.90
N ALA A 201 -9.28 22.64 -9.36
CA ALA A 201 -7.90 22.16 -9.25
C ALA A 201 -7.60 21.49 -7.89
N ILE A 202 -8.51 21.67 -6.93
CA ILE A 202 -8.52 21.05 -5.59
C ILE A 202 -9.97 20.66 -5.27
N VAL A 203 -10.19 19.93 -4.18
CA VAL A 203 -11.51 19.50 -3.71
C VAL A 203 -11.76 20.00 -2.28
N PRO A 204 -13.02 20.14 -1.85
CA PRO A 204 -13.34 20.35 -0.45
C PRO A 204 -12.80 19.22 0.41
N VAL A 205 -12.44 19.52 1.65
CA VAL A 205 -11.89 18.56 2.61
C VAL A 205 -12.83 18.30 3.78
N ASP A 206 -14.03 18.87 3.77
CA ASP A 206 -15.04 18.80 4.84
C ASP A 206 -15.25 17.35 5.33
N ASP A 207 -15.42 16.41 4.40
CA ASP A 207 -15.62 14.98 4.70
C ASP A 207 -14.48 14.36 5.53
N TYR A 208 -13.26 14.89 5.38
CA TYR A 208 -12.10 14.43 6.15
C TYR A 208 -11.99 15.11 7.51
N MET A 209 -12.52 16.33 7.64
CA MET A 209 -12.38 17.14 8.86
C MET A 209 -13.15 16.58 10.04
N ASP A 210 -14.30 15.93 9.78
CA ASP A 210 -15.09 15.31 10.85
C ASP A 210 -14.34 14.15 11.51
N THR A 211 -13.48 13.46 10.75
CA THR A 211 -12.72 12.30 11.25
C THR A 211 -11.33 12.71 11.77
N PHE A 212 -10.62 13.55 11.03
CA PHE A 212 -9.19 13.85 11.28
C PHE A 212 -8.92 15.32 11.62
N GLY A 213 -9.89 16.21 11.46
CA GLY A 213 -9.75 17.66 11.62
C GLY A 213 -10.08 18.21 13.00
N ALA A 214 -10.32 17.36 14.01
CA ALA A 214 -10.69 17.78 15.37
C ALA A 214 -9.65 18.71 16.03
N ASN A 215 -8.38 18.58 15.63
CA ASN A 215 -7.27 19.36 16.19
C ASN A 215 -6.98 20.66 15.42
N ILE A 216 -7.66 20.91 14.30
CA ILE A 216 -7.43 22.11 13.48
C ILE A 216 -8.11 23.30 14.16
N HIS A 217 -7.32 24.36 14.40
CA HIS A 217 -7.81 25.58 15.02
C HIS A 217 -8.90 26.25 14.16
N GLU A 218 -9.98 26.71 14.80
CA GLU A 218 -11.17 27.27 14.13
C GLU A 218 -10.83 28.39 13.13
N SER A 219 -9.87 29.25 13.46
CA SER A 219 -9.45 30.31 12.55
C SER A 219 -8.82 29.80 11.25
N TYR A 220 -8.13 28.66 11.25
CA TYR A 220 -7.62 28.06 10.02
C TYR A 220 -8.73 27.45 9.18
N LYS A 221 -9.78 26.92 9.82
CA LYS A 221 -10.99 26.50 9.09
C LYS A 221 -11.59 27.71 8.37
N LYS A 222 -11.77 28.83 9.06
CA LYS A 222 -12.30 30.07 8.45
C LYS A 222 -11.45 30.58 7.29
N VAL A 223 -10.13 30.59 7.43
CA VAL A 223 -9.21 31.05 6.38
C VAL A 223 -9.21 30.11 5.16
N GLY A 224 -9.40 28.81 5.38
CA GLY A 224 -9.49 27.82 4.32
C GLY A 224 -10.86 27.67 3.67
N THR A 225 -11.88 28.35 4.19
CA THR A 225 -13.27 28.22 3.74
C THR A 225 -13.54 29.13 2.54
N TYR A 226 -14.19 28.58 1.51
CA TYR A 226 -14.69 29.32 0.36
C TYR A 226 -16.06 28.77 -0.05
N LYS A 227 -17.05 29.65 -0.20
CA LYS A 227 -18.45 29.28 -0.47
C LYS A 227 -19.01 28.21 0.48
N ASP A 228 -18.77 28.41 1.78
CA ASP A 228 -19.26 27.56 2.87
C ASP A 228 -18.70 26.12 2.90
N GLU A 229 -17.67 25.83 2.11
CA GLU A 229 -16.93 24.57 2.11
C GLU A 229 -15.48 24.82 2.53
N LEU A 230 -14.86 23.89 3.26
CA LEU A 230 -13.46 23.97 3.63
C LEU A 230 -12.57 23.36 2.54
N TRP A 231 -11.68 24.15 1.95
CA TRP A 231 -10.83 23.69 0.84
C TRP A 231 -9.36 23.51 1.21
N ALA A 232 -8.91 24.16 2.28
CA ALA A 232 -7.54 24.12 2.74
C ALA A 232 -7.49 24.21 4.26
N PHE A 233 -6.43 23.72 4.88
CA PHE A 233 -6.25 23.82 6.33
C PHE A 233 -4.78 23.86 6.70
N ASN A 234 -4.51 24.19 7.96
CA ASN A 234 -3.19 24.10 8.56
C ASN A 234 -3.33 23.49 9.97
N GLU A 235 -2.34 22.70 10.39
CA GLU A 235 -2.28 22.02 11.68
C GLU A 235 -1.73 22.89 12.83
N GLY A 236 -1.19 24.06 12.52
CA GLY A 236 -0.57 24.97 13.47
C GLY A 236 -1.55 25.89 14.21
N ASN A 237 -0.99 26.84 14.94
CA ASN A 237 -1.70 28.02 15.46
C ASN A 237 -1.49 29.20 14.53
N LEU A 238 -2.46 30.12 14.47
CA LEU A 238 -2.36 31.34 13.67
C LEU A 238 -1.05 32.08 13.98
N THR A 239 -0.15 32.09 13.01
CA THR A 239 1.08 32.89 13.05
C THR A 239 0.85 34.18 12.25
N VAL A 240 1.19 35.32 12.84
CA VAL A 240 1.22 36.60 12.11
C VAL A 240 2.55 36.67 11.36
N ASP A 241 2.51 36.37 10.06
CA ASP A 241 3.70 36.37 9.20
C ASP A 241 4.08 37.78 8.72
N VAL A 242 3.11 38.69 8.65
CA VAL A 242 3.30 40.08 8.19
C VAL A 242 2.71 41.05 9.20
N GLY A 243 3.50 42.07 9.56
CA GLY A 243 3.09 43.13 10.46
C GLY A 243 3.99 44.35 10.35
N LEU A 244 3.56 45.46 10.93
CA LEU A 244 4.42 46.63 11.10
C LEU A 244 5.28 46.45 12.35
N TYR A 245 6.56 46.17 12.15
CA TYR A 245 7.56 46.14 13.22
C TYR A 245 8.31 47.47 13.23
N TYR A 246 8.40 48.11 14.39
CA TYR A 246 9.06 49.41 14.54
C TYR A 246 9.81 49.51 15.87
N ASN A 247 10.84 50.37 15.91
CA ASN A 247 11.62 50.62 17.13
C ASN A 247 10.82 51.55 18.07
N THR A 248 10.30 50.98 19.15
CA THR A 248 9.44 51.71 20.11
C THR A 248 10.19 52.83 20.84
N ASN A 249 11.49 52.64 21.12
CA ASN A 249 12.32 53.67 21.76
C ASN A 249 12.53 54.86 20.82
N LEU A 250 12.81 54.59 19.54
CA LEU A 250 12.96 55.63 18.52
C LEU A 250 11.65 56.41 18.31
N VAL A 251 10.52 55.70 18.16
CA VAL A 251 9.21 56.36 18.01
C VAL A 251 8.91 57.25 19.22
N SER A 252 9.18 56.76 20.43
CA SER A 252 9.00 57.54 21.65
C SER A 252 9.93 58.75 21.72
N SER A 253 11.20 58.63 21.30
CA SER A 253 12.17 59.73 21.32
C SER A 253 11.88 60.81 20.27
N LEU A 254 11.16 60.46 19.20
CA LEU A 254 10.73 61.41 18.15
C LEU A 254 9.46 62.19 18.53
N GLY A 255 8.76 61.79 19.60
CA GLY A 255 7.53 62.45 20.05
C GLY A 255 6.37 62.36 19.05
N VAL A 256 6.42 61.39 18.13
CA VAL A 256 5.32 61.09 17.20
C VAL A 256 4.36 60.07 17.82
N GLU A 257 3.14 60.02 17.31
CA GLU A 257 2.12 59.06 17.80
C GLU A 257 2.58 57.61 17.61
N ASN A 258 2.23 56.74 18.55
CA ASN A 258 2.63 55.34 18.51
C ASN A 258 1.76 54.57 17.48
N PRO A 259 2.36 53.85 16.50
CA PRO A 259 1.59 53.08 15.51
C PRO A 259 0.64 52.04 16.08
N THR A 260 0.99 51.40 17.21
CA THR A 260 0.13 50.43 17.88
C THR A 260 -1.11 51.10 18.45
N ASP A 261 -0.97 52.27 19.08
CA ASP A 261 -2.12 53.01 19.63
C ASP A 261 -3.06 53.45 18.51
N LEU A 262 -2.50 53.95 17.40
CA LEU A 262 -3.28 54.33 16.21
C LEU A 262 -4.02 53.13 15.60
N TYR A 263 -3.39 51.95 15.59
CA TYR A 263 -4.04 50.72 15.13
C TYR A 263 -5.18 50.29 16.05
N LEU A 264 -4.95 50.26 17.37
CA LEU A 264 -5.96 49.88 18.35
C LEU A 264 -7.14 50.87 18.42
N ALA A 265 -6.90 52.15 18.09
CA ALA A 265 -7.93 53.17 17.94
C ALA A 265 -8.73 53.06 16.62
N GLY A 266 -8.33 52.17 15.70
CA GLY A 266 -8.96 52.04 14.39
C GLY A 266 -8.61 53.17 13.41
N GLU A 267 -7.60 53.99 13.71
CA GLU A 267 -7.15 55.09 12.86
C GLU A 267 -6.13 54.64 11.80
N TRP A 268 -5.57 53.44 11.95
CA TRP A 268 -4.48 52.97 11.11
C TRP A 268 -4.94 52.48 9.73
N ASN A 269 -4.69 53.31 8.71
CA ASN A 269 -4.91 53.02 7.30
C ASN A 269 -3.74 53.57 6.46
N TRP A 270 -3.74 53.34 5.14
CA TRP A 270 -2.64 53.77 4.26
C TRP A 270 -2.38 55.28 4.30
N THR A 271 -3.44 56.10 4.38
CA THR A 271 -3.31 57.55 4.50
C THR A 271 -2.67 57.92 5.83
N ARG A 272 -3.14 57.34 6.94
CA ARG A 272 -2.57 57.59 8.28
C ARG A 272 -1.12 57.15 8.37
N PHE A 273 -0.77 55.99 7.80
CA PHE A 273 0.60 55.51 7.69
C PHE A 273 1.50 56.49 6.94
N GLN A 274 1.06 57.00 5.78
CA GLN A 274 1.84 57.97 4.99
C GLN A 274 2.06 59.28 5.75
N THR A 275 1.01 59.79 6.43
CA THR A 275 1.12 60.98 7.27
C THR A 275 2.10 60.75 8.42
N TRP A 276 1.95 59.65 9.15
CA TRP A 276 2.82 59.26 10.25
C TRP A 276 4.28 59.09 9.80
N ALA A 277 4.53 58.40 8.68
CA ALA A 277 5.87 58.21 8.13
C ALA A 277 6.52 59.55 7.74
N THR A 278 5.73 60.51 7.26
CA THR A 278 6.21 61.88 6.97
C THR A 278 6.59 62.60 8.26
N GLN A 279 5.78 62.50 9.32
CA GLN A 279 6.09 63.07 10.63
C GLN A 279 7.37 62.48 11.23
N VAL A 280 7.53 61.15 11.17
CA VAL A 280 8.75 60.45 11.58
C VAL A 280 9.96 61.00 10.82
N LYS A 281 9.87 61.08 9.48
CA LYS A 281 10.97 61.60 8.65
C LYS A 281 11.35 63.04 9.06
N THR A 282 10.37 63.91 9.24
CA THR A 282 10.62 65.30 9.68
C THR A 282 11.25 65.35 11.07
N ALA A 283 10.76 64.56 12.02
CA ALA A 283 11.30 64.51 13.37
C ALA A 283 12.75 64.00 13.39
N MET A 284 13.07 63.00 12.57
CA MET A 284 14.44 62.47 12.42
C MET A 284 15.39 63.52 11.82
N SER A 285 14.98 64.25 10.78
CA SER A 285 15.80 65.31 10.18
C SER A 285 16.05 66.49 11.15
N GLY A 286 15.18 66.69 12.14
CA GLY A 286 15.37 67.71 13.19
C GLY A 286 16.36 67.33 14.29
N GLN A 287 16.74 66.05 14.40
CA GLN A 287 17.66 65.56 15.42
C GLN A 287 19.14 65.59 15.00
N GLY A 288 19.42 65.95 13.74
CA GLY A 288 20.78 66.22 13.26
C GLY A 288 21.65 64.98 13.16
N ASP A 289 21.37 64.13 12.17
CA ASP A 289 22.34 63.23 11.53
C ASP A 289 22.50 63.63 10.06
#